data_AF-A0A971F3Z6-F1
#
_entry.id   AF-A0A971F3Z6-F1
#
_cell.length_a   1.000
_cell.length_b   1.000
_cell.length_c   1.000
_cell.angle_alpha   90.00
_cell.angle_beta   90.00
_cell.angle_gamma   90.00
#
_symmetry.space_group_name_H-M   'P 1'
#
loop_
_entity.id
_entity.type
_entity.pdbx_description
1 polymer ?
#
loop_
_entity_poly.entity_id
_entity_poly.type
_entity_poly.pdbx_seq_one_letter_code
_entity_poly.pdbx_strand_id
1 'polypeptide(L)'
;MDAEKYIKKALELGADHAVKFNIDDIAFDPRTLLKCMYGCGDWGKGLTCPSRPGSPAPWEYEKIFKKYSWGIIIHSRDKKVSQDVSFAIESQAFVDGYYFAFSLSD
;
A
#
# COMPACT_ATOMS: atom_id res chain seq x y z
N MET A 1 -15.00 4.53 11.95
CA MET A 1 -14.66 3.95 13.27
C MET A 1 -13.65 2.81 13.14
N ASP A 2 -13.46 2.21 11.95
CA ASP A 2 -12.47 1.14 11.74
C ASP A 2 -11.06 1.63 11.38
N ALA A 3 -10.92 2.65 10.51
CA ALA A 3 -9.60 3.16 10.11
C ALA A 3 -8.78 3.70 11.31
N GLU A 4 -9.43 4.43 12.23
CA GLU A 4 -8.79 4.98 13.45
C GLU A 4 -8.15 3.90 14.31
N LYS A 5 -8.78 2.71 14.41
CA LYS A 5 -8.22 1.55 15.13
C LYS A 5 -6.89 1.14 14.51
N TYR A 6 -6.83 1.02 13.19
CA TYR A 6 -5.61 0.60 12.49
C TYR A 6 -4.53 1.69 12.48
N ILE A 7 -4.92 2.96 12.37
CA ILE A 7 -4.00 4.10 12.49
C ILE A 7 -3.35 4.10 13.87
N LYS A 8 -4.15 4.00 14.93
CA LYS A 8 -3.64 3.92 16.30
C LYS A 8 -2.68 2.74 16.47
N LYS A 9 -3.07 1.55 15.99
CA LYS A 9 -2.22 0.35 16.02
C LYS A 9 -0.91 0.56 15.25
N ALA A 10 -0.95 1.22 14.09
CA ALA A 10 0.24 1.50 13.29
C ALA A 10 1.26 2.35 14.06
N LEU A 11 0.77 3.41 14.70
CA LEU A 11 1.60 4.32 15.49
C LEU A 11 2.15 3.63 16.74
N GLU A 12 1.36 2.81 17.43
CA GLU A 12 1.81 2.01 18.58
C GLU A 12 2.89 0.98 18.21
N LEU A 13 2.87 0.47 16.97
CA LEU A 13 3.86 -0.45 16.43
C LEU A 13 5.11 0.25 15.86
N GLY A 14 5.18 1.59 15.93
CA GLY A 14 6.37 2.35 15.59
C GLY A 14 6.35 3.02 14.21
N ALA A 15 5.22 3.09 13.52
CA ALA A 15 5.10 3.94 12.34
C ALA A 15 5.28 5.43 12.73
N ASP A 16 6.00 6.20 11.90
CA ASP A 16 6.14 7.65 12.10
C ASP A 16 4.79 8.35 11.81
N HIS A 17 4.08 7.89 10.77
CA HIS A 17 2.78 8.42 10.39
C HIS A 17 1.85 7.30 9.89
N ALA A 18 0.55 7.47 10.12
CA ALA A 18 -0.48 6.65 9.51
C ALA A 18 -1.71 7.53 9.21
N VAL A 19 -2.25 7.44 7.98
CA VAL A 19 -3.39 8.26 7.55
C VAL A 19 -4.37 7.45 6.71
N LYS A 20 -5.67 7.66 6.93
CA LYS A 20 -6.72 7.07 6.10
C LYS A 20 -6.80 7.79 4.74
N PHE A 21 -7.02 7.05 3.68
CA PHE A 21 -7.50 7.57 2.40
C PHE A 21 -8.75 6.81 1.94
N ASN A 22 -9.59 7.42 1.13
CA ASN A 22 -10.60 6.74 0.31
C ASN A 22 -10.03 6.53 -1.09
N ILE A 23 -10.53 5.54 -1.81
CA ILE A 23 -9.99 5.23 -3.14
C ILE A 23 -10.08 6.40 -4.13
N ASP A 24 -11.08 7.26 -3.96
CA ASP A 24 -11.28 8.46 -4.78
C ASP A 24 -10.23 9.57 -4.51
N ASP A 25 -9.49 9.47 -3.39
CA ASP A 25 -8.36 10.35 -3.09
C ASP A 25 -7.10 9.97 -3.91
N ILE A 26 -7.08 8.79 -4.55
CA ILE A 26 -5.94 8.26 -5.30
C ILE A 26 -6.11 8.51 -6.80
N ALA A 27 -5.21 9.32 -7.36
CA ALA A 27 -5.14 9.53 -8.80
C ALA A 27 -4.38 8.39 -9.49
N PHE A 28 -5.05 7.70 -10.41
CA PHE A 28 -4.41 6.73 -11.30
C PHE A 28 -4.06 7.39 -12.63
N ASP A 29 -2.75 7.53 -12.90
CA ASP A 29 -2.26 8.12 -14.13
C ASP A 29 -1.08 7.30 -14.70
N PRO A 30 -1.25 6.69 -15.88
CA PRO A 30 -0.20 5.83 -16.47
C PRO A 30 1.06 6.61 -16.87
N ARG A 31 1.02 7.95 -16.96
CA ARG A 31 2.21 8.77 -17.22
C ARG A 31 3.25 8.66 -16.09
N THR A 32 2.82 8.27 -14.87
CA THR A 32 3.74 7.99 -13.75
C THR A 32 4.71 6.85 -14.07
N LEU A 33 4.32 5.89 -14.91
CA LEU A 33 5.17 4.79 -15.34
C LEU A 33 6.41 5.29 -16.10
N LEU A 34 6.26 6.35 -16.92
CA LEU A 34 7.40 6.95 -17.63
C LEU A 34 8.42 7.54 -16.65
N LYS A 35 7.95 8.21 -15.60
CA LYS A 35 8.84 8.72 -14.54
C LYS A 35 9.61 7.60 -13.85
N CYS A 36 8.93 6.48 -13.53
CA CYS A 36 9.57 5.32 -12.94
C CYS A 36 10.59 4.68 -13.89
N MET A 37 10.24 4.53 -15.18
CA MET A 37 11.08 3.87 -16.18
C MET A 37 12.43 4.55 -16.38
N TYR A 38 12.44 5.88 -16.41
CA TYR A 38 13.67 6.64 -16.68
C TYR A 38 14.31 7.23 -15.40
N GLY A 39 13.61 7.22 -14.27
CA GLY A 39 14.05 7.90 -13.04
C GLY A 39 14.27 7.01 -11.82
N CYS A 40 13.86 5.73 -11.84
CA CYS A 40 13.98 4.83 -10.69
C CYS A 40 15.11 3.82 -10.87
N GLY A 41 16.06 3.76 -9.92
CA GLY A 41 17.15 2.76 -9.91
C GLY A 41 16.70 1.31 -9.67
N ASP A 42 15.47 1.16 -9.16
CA ASP A 42 14.81 -0.12 -8.89
C ASP A 42 13.75 -0.49 -9.95
N TRP A 43 13.79 0.17 -11.11
CA TRP A 43 12.95 -0.21 -12.23
C TRP A 43 13.07 -1.72 -12.56
N GLY A 44 11.93 -2.40 -12.64
CA GLY A 44 11.85 -3.84 -12.90
C GLY A 44 12.18 -4.74 -11.70
N LYS A 45 12.40 -4.18 -10.50
CA LYS A 45 12.76 -4.92 -9.28
C LYS A 45 11.73 -4.74 -8.16
N GLY A 46 11.68 -5.69 -7.22
CA GLY A 46 10.76 -5.63 -6.08
C GLY A 46 9.34 -6.10 -6.40
N LEU A 47 8.59 -6.52 -5.38
CA LEU A 47 7.22 -7.03 -5.54
C LEU A 47 6.18 -5.92 -5.73
N THR A 48 6.48 -4.70 -5.26
CA THR A 48 5.63 -3.53 -5.37
C THR A 48 5.81 -2.77 -6.69
N CYS A 49 6.81 -3.14 -7.50
CA CYS A 49 7.08 -2.48 -8.77
C CYS A 49 6.20 -3.05 -9.89
N PRO A 50 5.37 -2.23 -10.56
CA PRO A 50 4.49 -2.69 -11.62
C PRO A 50 5.24 -3.12 -12.90
N SER A 51 6.55 -2.83 -13.01
CA SER A 51 7.37 -3.24 -14.16
C SER A 51 8.20 -4.50 -13.93
N ARG A 52 8.14 -5.10 -12.74
CA ARG A 52 8.75 -6.41 -12.48
C ARG A 52 8.17 -7.46 -13.46
N PRO A 53 8.98 -8.39 -14.00
CA PRO A 53 8.46 -9.48 -14.84
C PRO A 53 7.34 -10.28 -14.15
N GLY A 54 6.19 -10.38 -14.82
CA GLY A 54 4.99 -11.05 -14.30
C GLY A 54 4.16 -10.24 -13.31
N SER A 55 4.51 -8.97 -13.05
CA SER A 55 3.67 -8.05 -12.28
C SER A 55 2.47 -7.57 -13.12
N PRO A 56 1.28 -7.35 -12.52
CA PRO A 56 0.18 -6.70 -13.21
C PRO A 56 0.58 -5.35 -13.79
N ALA A 57 0.07 -5.02 -14.96
CA ALA A 57 0.25 -3.70 -15.54
C ALA A 57 -0.50 -2.63 -14.73
N PRO A 58 -0.12 -1.34 -14.83
CA PRO A 58 -0.77 -0.28 -14.06
C PRO A 58 -2.31 -0.22 -14.22
N TRP A 59 -2.84 -0.48 -15.42
CA TRP A 59 -4.29 -0.50 -15.65
C TRP A 59 -5.00 -1.73 -15.07
N GLU A 60 -4.26 -2.79 -14.74
CA GLU A 60 -4.77 -3.96 -14.04
C GLU A 60 -4.79 -3.68 -12.54
N TYR A 61 -3.72 -3.09 -12.00
CA TYR A 61 -3.67 -2.59 -10.63
C TYR A 61 -4.79 -1.59 -10.34
N GLU A 62 -5.03 -0.64 -11.24
CA GLU A 62 -6.12 0.34 -11.08
C GLU A 62 -7.48 -0.35 -10.91
N LYS A 63 -7.78 -1.38 -11.74
CA LYS A 63 -9.04 -2.14 -11.64
C LYS A 63 -9.16 -2.88 -10.31
N ILE A 64 -8.04 -3.42 -9.80
CA ILE A 64 -7.99 -4.12 -8.51
C ILE A 64 -8.21 -3.11 -7.37
N PHE A 65 -7.44 -2.03 -7.34
CA PHE A 65 -7.53 -1.04 -6.25
C PHE A 65 -8.87 -0.32 -6.22
N LYS A 66 -9.52 -0.09 -7.36
CA LYS A 66 -10.90 0.44 -7.43
C LYS A 66 -11.97 -0.48 -6.84
N LYS A 67 -11.65 -1.72 -6.48
CA LYS A 67 -12.56 -2.61 -5.71
C LYS A 67 -12.57 -2.31 -4.22
N TYR A 68 -11.59 -1.57 -3.72
CA TYR A 68 -11.52 -1.14 -2.33
C TYR A 68 -12.22 0.20 -2.15
N SER A 69 -12.86 0.41 -1.00
CA SER A 69 -13.45 1.72 -0.67
C SER A 69 -12.45 2.67 0.01
N TRP A 70 -11.51 2.12 0.78
CA TRP A 70 -10.57 2.90 1.59
C TRP A 70 -9.31 2.08 1.91
N GLY A 71 -8.28 2.77 2.39
CA GLY A 71 -7.07 2.17 2.93
C GLY A 71 -6.38 3.09 3.93
N ILE A 72 -5.21 2.67 4.39
CA ILE A 72 -4.30 3.50 5.19
C ILE A 72 -2.93 3.58 4.52
N ILE A 73 -2.32 4.75 4.53
CA ILE A 73 -0.91 4.94 4.17
C ILE A 73 -0.12 4.93 5.46
N ILE A 74 0.87 4.04 5.54
CA ILE A 74 1.79 3.92 6.66
C ILE A 74 3.15 4.42 6.19
N HIS A 75 3.78 5.26 6.99
CA HIS A 75 5.14 5.75 6.71
C HIS A 75 6.02 5.47 7.92
N SER A 76 7.15 4.80 7.68
CA SER A 76 8.27 4.75 8.61
C SER A 76 9.59 5.02 7.87
N ARG A 77 10.54 5.65 8.55
CA ARG A 77 11.92 5.81 8.05
C ARG A 77 12.69 4.48 8.01
N ASP A 78 12.22 3.48 8.75
CA ASP A 78 12.80 2.13 8.77
C ASP A 78 11.95 1.18 7.91
N LYS A 79 12.59 0.50 6.96
CA LYS A 79 11.92 -0.45 6.06
C LYS A 79 11.33 -1.65 6.79
N LYS A 80 12.05 -2.19 7.78
CA LYS A 80 11.60 -3.33 8.56
C LYS A 80 10.35 -2.96 9.37
N VAL A 81 10.36 -1.76 9.98
CA VAL A 81 9.18 -1.26 10.69
C VAL A 81 8.00 -1.10 9.74
N SER A 82 8.21 -0.51 8.55
CA SER A 82 7.15 -0.37 7.54
C SER A 82 6.52 -1.72 7.17
N GLN A 83 7.35 -2.75 6.94
CA GLN A 83 6.91 -4.10 6.62
C GLN A 83 6.16 -4.76 7.77
N ASP A 84 6.73 -4.75 8.98
CA ASP A 84 6.15 -5.40 10.16
C ASP A 84 4.79 -4.78 10.52
N VAL A 85 4.71 -3.44 10.50
CA VAL A 85 3.49 -2.69 10.81
C VAL A 85 2.40 -2.99 9.78
N SER A 86 2.74 -2.92 8.49
CA SER A 86 1.80 -3.17 7.40
C SER A 86 1.21 -4.58 7.47
N PHE A 87 2.06 -5.59 7.71
CA PHE A 87 1.63 -6.98 7.86
C PHE A 87 0.75 -7.20 9.11
N ALA A 88 1.13 -6.60 10.25
CA ALA A 88 0.35 -6.72 11.49
C ALA A 88 -1.04 -6.07 11.39
N ILE A 89 -1.19 -5.07 10.54
CA ILE A 89 -2.48 -4.43 10.27
C ILE A 89 -3.30 -5.27 9.30
N GLU A 90 -2.71 -5.76 8.21
CA GLU A 90 -3.38 -6.68 7.28
C GLU A 90 -3.95 -7.89 8.03
N SER A 91 -3.12 -8.55 8.86
CA SER A 91 -3.53 -9.70 9.66
C SER A 91 -4.69 -9.36 10.61
N GLN A 92 -4.66 -8.19 11.25
CA GLN A 92 -5.74 -7.76 12.13
C GLN A 92 -7.02 -7.46 11.35
N ALA A 93 -6.90 -6.77 10.22
CA ALA A 93 -8.04 -6.41 9.39
C ALA A 93 -8.73 -7.66 8.85
N PHE A 94 -7.97 -8.69 8.46
CA PHE A 94 -8.51 -9.99 8.08
C PHE A 94 -9.34 -10.62 9.22
N VAL A 95 -8.81 -10.64 10.45
CA VAL A 95 -9.53 -11.16 11.63
C VAL A 95 -10.78 -10.34 11.94
N ASP A 96 -10.74 -9.03 11.70
CA ASP A 96 -11.86 -8.11 11.92
C ASP A 96 -12.93 -8.20 10.79
N GLY A 97 -12.77 -9.10 9.82
CA GLY A 97 -13.76 -9.39 8.77
C GLY A 97 -13.46 -8.76 7.41
N TYR A 98 -12.35 -8.03 7.25
CA TYR A 98 -11.89 -7.52 5.97
C TYR A 98 -11.08 -8.59 5.22
N TYR A 99 -11.76 -9.62 4.71
CA TYR A 99 -11.09 -10.81 4.14
C TYR A 99 -10.19 -10.56 2.93
N PHE A 100 -10.38 -9.43 2.23
CA PHE A 100 -9.54 -9.00 1.12
C PHE A 100 -8.57 -7.88 1.51
N ALA A 101 -8.42 -7.58 2.81
CA ALA A 101 -7.38 -6.67 3.28
C ALA A 101 -6.02 -7.14 2.78
N PHE A 102 -5.23 -6.20 2.27
CA PHE A 102 -3.95 -6.48 1.66
C PHE A 102 -3.03 -5.28 1.84
N SER A 103 -1.77 -5.55 2.16
CA SER A 103 -0.74 -4.55 2.39
C SER A 103 0.36 -4.64 1.35
N LEU A 104 0.84 -3.47 0.92
CA LEU A 104 1.95 -3.31 -0.01
C LEU A 104 3.06 -2.56 0.72
N SER A 105 4.17 -3.25 0.98
CA SER A 105 5.36 -2.66 1.58
C SER A 105 6.61 -3.22 0.89
N ASP A 106 7.64 -2.37 0.76
CA ASP A 106 8.96 -2.67 0.20
C ASP A 106 10.00 -2.81 1.33
#